data_AF-A0A8C0YHZ9-F1
#
_entry.id   AF-A0A8C0YHZ9-F1
#
_cell.length_a   1.000
_cell.length_b   1.000
_cell.length_c   1.000
_cell.angle_alpha   90.00
_cell.angle_beta   90.00
_cell.angle_gamma   90.00
#
_symmetry.space_group_name_H-M   'P 1'
#
loop_
_entity.id
_entity.type
_entity.pdbx_description
1 polymer ?
#
loop_
_entity_poly.entity_id
_entity_poly.type
_entity_poly.pdbx_seq_one_letter_code
_entity_poly.pdbx_strand_id
1 'polypeptide(L)'
;MKNKPYPLKFTPPWEKNAGFGRKHKSCTRNHTKIIANPGIVMKVLRRKKIIMFLAYFLLVALTMLNLANYKWTKEPQQCNQPMQGVNFQSRSDIRHLYKAPQVKKRQLVYVLTTWRSGSSFFGELFNQNPDVFFLYEPMWHIWQKLYPGDAVSLQGAARDMLSSLYRCDFSVFQLYNSPGGKNITTLGLFGASINKVICSYPFCSSYRKDVVGMVDEKVCRKCPPQSLQMLEEECLKYNTIVIKGVRILDVNVLAPLMEDPSLNLKVIHLVRDPRAVANSRIKSRHGLIRENLQVVRSRDPKLRRVPFVDPSHKINKKDGSDYHSIGAMEVICEQMSRTLKTALHPPTWFKGKYMTVRYEDLVENLIKTVRNVYRFVNLSANQDIEIFAMNMTTGPNASTKPFIVSSRNATLAASAWRTVLNYQQIRQVEEYCTVSTIYFYII
;
A
#
# COMPACT_ATOMS: atom_id res chain seq x y z
N MET A 1 60.15 -20.91 4.91
CA MET A 1 59.62 -20.38 6.18
C MET A 1 58.61 -19.27 5.86
N LYS A 2 57.31 -19.49 6.11
CA LYS A 2 56.25 -18.50 5.85
C LYS A 2 55.42 -18.31 7.13
N ASN A 3 55.51 -17.12 7.71
CA ASN A 3 54.73 -16.69 8.88
C ASN A 3 53.29 -16.37 8.47
N LYS A 4 52.34 -16.95 9.19
CA LYS A 4 50.91 -16.62 9.17
C LYS A 4 50.62 -15.51 10.18
N PRO A 5 49.69 -14.59 9.88
CA PRO A 5 48.96 -13.84 10.90
C PRO A 5 47.56 -14.44 11.15
N TYR A 6 47.09 -14.19 12.37
CA TYR A 6 45.82 -14.60 12.99
C TYR A 6 44.58 -14.13 12.21
N PRO A 7 43.43 -14.81 12.43
CA PRO A 7 42.29 -14.04 12.93
C PRO A 7 41.56 -14.69 14.12
N LEU A 8 41.01 -13.80 14.94
CA LEU A 8 40.18 -14.03 16.11
C LEU A 8 38.95 -14.91 15.81
N LYS A 9 38.68 -15.83 16.73
CA LYS A 9 37.41 -16.56 16.85
C LYS A 9 36.36 -15.66 17.52
N PHE A 10 35.18 -15.55 16.90
CA PHE A 10 33.93 -15.24 17.58
C PHE A 10 33.03 -16.46 17.43
N THR A 11 32.79 -17.18 18.53
CA THR A 11 31.93 -18.37 18.59
C THR A 11 30.53 -17.98 19.07
N PRO A 12 29.45 -18.30 18.34
CA PRO A 12 28.08 -18.19 18.85
C PRO A 12 27.76 -19.33 19.84
N PRO A 13 26.84 -19.11 20.81
CA PRO A 13 26.69 -20.00 21.96
C PRO A 13 25.47 -20.92 21.81
N TRP A 14 25.68 -22.14 21.31
CA TRP A 14 24.91 -23.32 21.74
C TRP A 14 25.61 -24.59 21.24
N GLU A 15 26.59 -25.09 21.98
CA GLU A 15 26.85 -26.52 22.03
C GLU A 15 27.76 -26.81 23.23
N LYS A 16 27.14 -27.27 24.32
CA LYS A 16 27.82 -28.06 25.36
C LYS A 16 26.86 -29.16 25.77
N ASN A 17 27.12 -30.36 25.27
CA ASN A 17 27.35 -31.57 26.07
C ASN A 17 27.02 -32.82 25.24
N ALA A 18 28.06 -33.48 24.71
CA ALA A 18 28.17 -34.94 24.68
C ALA A 18 29.55 -35.35 24.08
N GLY A 19 30.53 -35.61 24.95
CA GLY A 19 31.48 -36.72 24.74
C GLY A 19 30.79 -38.00 25.23
N PHE A 20 31.00 -39.20 24.69
CA PHE A 20 32.25 -39.94 24.57
C PHE A 20 32.04 -41.20 23.70
N GLY A 21 33.08 -41.65 23.00
CA GLY A 21 33.53 -43.07 23.06
C GLY A 21 32.85 -44.16 22.21
N ARG A 22 33.61 -44.65 21.22
CA ARG A 22 33.44 -45.83 20.33
C ARG A 22 33.10 -47.17 21.02
N LYS A 23 32.34 -48.06 20.34
CA LYS A 23 32.81 -49.36 19.76
C LYS A 23 31.65 -50.20 19.16
N HIS A 24 31.91 -50.81 18.00
CA HIS A 24 31.07 -51.80 17.30
C HIS A 24 30.98 -53.13 18.05
N LYS A 25 29.80 -53.78 18.05
CA LYS A 25 29.63 -55.24 18.03
C LYS A 25 28.21 -55.63 17.54
N SER A 26 28.18 -56.58 16.62
CA SER A 26 27.00 -57.24 16.04
C SER A 26 26.34 -58.19 17.04
N CYS A 27 25.00 -58.20 17.13
CA CYS A 27 24.23 -59.43 17.41
C CYS A 27 22.72 -59.26 17.14
N THR A 28 22.19 -60.20 16.35
CA THR A 28 20.87 -60.87 16.41
C THR A 28 19.56 -60.08 16.68
N ARG A 29 18.63 -60.28 15.74
CA ARG A 29 17.23 -59.84 15.75
C ARG A 29 16.38 -60.76 16.65
N ASN A 30 15.97 -60.26 17.82
CA ASN A 30 14.88 -60.85 18.60
C ASN A 30 13.59 -60.06 18.39
N HIS A 31 12.56 -60.74 17.88
CA HIS A 31 11.20 -60.20 17.77
C HIS A 31 10.51 -60.22 19.14
N THR A 32 10.20 -59.05 19.70
CA THR A 32 9.25 -58.92 20.81
C THR A 32 7.88 -58.54 20.26
N LYS A 33 6.92 -59.47 20.34
CA LYS A 33 5.50 -59.21 20.11
C LYS A 33 4.95 -58.39 21.28
N ILE A 34 4.48 -57.17 21.02
CA ILE A 34 3.64 -56.41 21.96
C ILE A 34 2.20 -56.92 21.77
N ILE A 35 1.67 -57.64 22.76
CA ILE A 35 0.26 -58.03 22.82
C ILE A 35 -0.51 -56.84 23.43
N ALA A 36 -1.21 -56.08 22.59
CA ALA A 36 -2.16 -55.07 23.06
C ALA A 36 -3.46 -55.76 23.50
N ASN A 37 -3.82 -55.60 24.77
CA ASN A 37 -5.04 -56.18 25.34
C ASN A 37 -6.30 -55.43 24.79
N PRO A 38 -7.19 -56.05 24.01
CA PRO A 38 -8.25 -55.36 23.24
C PRO A 38 -9.29 -54.61 24.12
N GLY A 39 -9.46 -55.03 25.37
CA GLY A 39 -10.48 -54.48 26.28
C GLY A 39 -10.20 -53.06 26.79
N ILE A 40 -8.93 -52.63 26.86
CA ILE A 40 -8.55 -51.30 27.38
C ILE A 40 -8.65 -50.24 26.27
N VAL A 41 -8.26 -50.59 25.04
CA VAL A 41 -8.30 -49.69 23.88
C VAL A 41 -9.75 -49.31 23.52
N MET A 42 -10.70 -50.26 23.60
CA MET A 42 -12.11 -49.97 23.34
C MET A 42 -12.78 -49.07 24.41
N LYS A 43 -12.38 -49.19 25.68
CA LYS A 43 -12.89 -48.30 26.76
C LYS A 43 -12.41 -46.86 26.60
N VAL A 44 -11.16 -46.65 26.18
CA VAL A 44 -10.59 -45.31 25.93
C VAL A 44 -11.23 -44.66 24.69
N LEU A 45 -11.48 -45.43 23.63
CA LEU A 45 -12.15 -44.93 22.42
C LEU A 45 -13.62 -44.59 22.67
N ARG A 46 -14.36 -45.36 23.49
CA ARG A 46 -15.73 -45.02 23.91
C ARG A 46 -15.79 -43.73 24.73
N ARG A 47 -14.88 -43.54 25.69
CA ARG A 47 -14.82 -42.28 26.49
C ARG A 47 -14.52 -41.06 25.61
N LYS A 48 -13.61 -41.17 24.64
CA LYS A 48 -13.33 -40.08 23.69
C LYS A 48 -14.52 -39.75 22.77
N LYS A 49 -15.26 -40.76 22.30
CA LYS A 49 -16.49 -40.53 21.52
C LYS A 49 -17.59 -39.85 22.34
N ILE A 50 -17.76 -40.22 23.61
CA ILE A 50 -18.72 -39.58 24.52
C ILE A 50 -18.35 -38.10 24.76
N ILE A 51 -17.07 -37.80 24.99
CA ILE A 51 -16.60 -36.42 25.18
C ILE A 51 -16.83 -35.57 23.93
N MET A 52 -16.53 -36.11 22.74
CA MET A 52 -16.78 -35.41 21.47
C MET A 52 -18.28 -35.18 21.24
N PHE A 53 -19.12 -36.14 21.61
CA PHE A 53 -20.58 -36.02 21.47
C PHE A 53 -21.14 -34.97 22.43
N LEU A 54 -20.68 -34.95 23.69
CA LEU A 54 -21.05 -33.94 24.68
C LEU A 54 -20.59 -32.54 24.27
N ALA A 55 -19.37 -32.40 23.73
CA ALA A 55 -18.86 -31.13 23.24
C ALA A 55 -19.67 -30.60 22.05
N TYR A 56 -20.06 -31.48 21.12
CA TYR A 56 -20.92 -31.12 20.00
C TYR A 56 -22.31 -30.69 20.48
N PHE A 57 -22.89 -31.43 21.44
CA PHE A 57 -24.20 -31.08 22.00
C PHE A 57 -24.17 -29.73 22.73
N LEU A 58 -23.09 -29.44 23.47
CA LEU A 58 -22.88 -28.16 24.13
C LEU A 58 -22.77 -27.01 23.13
N LEU A 59 -22.05 -27.22 22.02
CA LEU A 59 -21.92 -26.23 20.94
C LEU A 59 -23.28 -25.94 20.28
N VAL A 60 -24.07 -26.98 20.01
CA VAL A 60 -25.42 -26.82 19.44
C VAL A 60 -26.35 -26.11 20.45
N ALA A 61 -26.29 -26.46 21.73
CA ALA A 61 -27.09 -25.78 22.76
C ALA A 61 -26.73 -24.30 22.87
N LEU A 62 -25.43 -23.96 22.89
CA LEU A 62 -24.97 -22.57 22.95
C LEU A 62 -25.35 -21.78 21.70
N THR A 63 -25.29 -22.38 20.52
CA THR A 63 -25.71 -21.71 19.28
C THR A 63 -27.22 -21.50 19.23
N MET A 64 -28.03 -22.45 19.72
CA MET A 64 -29.48 -22.30 19.83
C MET A 64 -29.88 -21.24 20.86
N LEU A 65 -29.19 -21.15 22.01
CA LEU A 65 -29.35 -20.07 22.98
C LEU A 65 -29.01 -18.70 22.38
N ASN A 66 -27.95 -18.63 21.57
CA ASN A 66 -27.56 -17.40 20.90
C ASN A 66 -28.58 -16.97 19.83
N LEU A 67 -29.14 -17.93 19.08
CA LEU A 67 -30.24 -17.67 18.14
C LEU A 67 -31.54 -17.25 18.86
N ALA A 68 -31.84 -17.83 20.03
CA ALA A 68 -33.00 -17.44 20.83
C ALA A 68 -32.86 -16.00 21.34
N ASN A 69 -31.68 -15.59 21.82
CA ASN A 69 -31.37 -14.21 22.20
C ASN A 69 -31.45 -13.24 21.00
N TYR A 70 -31.02 -13.69 19.81
CA TYR A 70 -31.15 -12.90 18.58
C TYR A 70 -32.63 -12.70 18.17
N LYS A 71 -33.50 -13.67 18.43
CA LYS A 71 -34.93 -13.58 18.12
C LYS A 71 -35.69 -12.70 19.12
N TRP A 72 -35.28 -12.67 20.39
CA TRP A 72 -35.89 -11.84 21.45
C TRP A 72 -35.56 -10.35 21.36
N THR A 73 -34.47 -9.97 20.68
CA THR A 73 -34.06 -8.57 20.51
C THR A 73 -34.71 -7.85 19.33
N LYS A 74 -35.61 -8.53 18.60
CA LYS A 74 -36.45 -7.94 17.55
C LYS A 74 -37.93 -8.24 17.80
N GLU A 75 -38.49 -7.68 18.86
CA GLU A 75 -39.90 -7.27 18.79
C GLU A 75 -39.97 -5.86 18.17
N PRO A 76 -40.86 -5.64 17.18
CA PRO A 76 -41.05 -4.32 16.59
C PRO A 76 -41.82 -3.42 17.57
N GLN A 77 -41.19 -2.33 18.03
CA GLN A 77 -41.92 -1.24 18.67
C GLN A 77 -42.94 -0.67 17.68
N GLN A 78 -44.21 -0.92 17.96
CA GLN A 78 -45.36 -0.45 17.21
C GLN A 78 -45.64 1.00 17.62
N CYS A 79 -45.14 1.97 16.85
CA CYS A 79 -45.49 3.38 17.02
C CYS A 79 -46.89 3.65 16.46
N ASN A 80 -47.91 3.58 17.31
CA ASN A 80 -49.22 4.16 17.06
C ASN A 80 -49.60 5.08 18.23
N GLN A 81 -49.24 6.36 18.14
CA GLN A 81 -49.98 7.42 18.82
C GLN A 81 -50.14 8.62 17.86
N PRO A 82 -51.35 9.16 17.68
CA PRO A 82 -51.56 10.37 16.90
C PRO A 82 -51.05 11.58 17.69
N MET A 83 -50.08 12.32 17.15
CA MET A 83 -49.67 13.60 17.73
C MET A 83 -50.78 14.63 17.49
N GLN A 84 -51.39 15.10 18.58
CA GLN A 84 -52.20 16.31 18.60
C GLN A 84 -51.31 17.51 18.22
N GLY A 85 -51.76 18.27 17.23
CA GLY A 85 -51.07 19.47 16.76
C GLY A 85 -50.99 20.53 17.85
N VAL A 86 -49.76 20.90 18.21
CA VAL A 86 -49.49 22.12 18.98
C VAL A 86 -49.12 23.21 17.99
N ASN A 87 -50.01 24.19 17.84
CA ASN A 87 -49.73 25.45 17.16
C ASN A 87 -48.60 26.17 17.89
N PHE A 88 -47.42 26.28 17.26
CA PHE A 88 -46.38 27.18 17.73
C PHE A 88 -46.31 28.40 16.81
N GLN A 89 -46.70 29.54 17.37
CA GLN A 89 -46.72 30.84 16.72
C GLN A 89 -45.31 31.27 16.29
N SER A 90 -45.28 31.87 15.09
CA SER A 90 -44.15 32.53 14.45
C SER A 90 -43.36 33.41 15.42
N ARG A 91 -42.08 33.09 15.61
CA ARG A 91 -41.11 33.97 16.26
C ARG A 91 -39.97 34.22 15.27
N SER A 92 -39.98 35.45 14.73
CA SER A 92 -38.93 36.20 14.04
C SER A 92 -37.67 35.46 13.56
N ASP A 93 -37.41 35.58 12.25
CA ASP A 93 -36.24 35.14 11.50
C ASP A 93 -34.88 35.42 12.17
N ILE A 94 -34.33 34.40 12.84
CA ILE A 94 -32.89 34.28 13.16
C ILE A 94 -32.12 33.60 11.99
N ARG A 95 -32.79 33.30 10.86
CA ARG A 95 -32.17 32.65 9.70
C ARG A 95 -31.16 33.52 8.94
N HIS A 96 -31.11 34.83 9.20
CA HIS A 96 -30.16 35.73 8.56
C HIS A 96 -28.78 35.84 9.26
N LEU A 97 -28.59 35.24 10.44
CA LEU A 97 -27.32 35.27 11.17
C LEU A 97 -26.48 33.98 11.07
N TYR A 98 -27.03 32.92 10.48
CA TYR A 98 -26.25 31.73 10.11
C TYR A 98 -26.12 31.66 8.60
N LYS A 99 -25.15 32.41 8.06
CA LYS A 99 -24.57 32.03 6.77
C LYS A 99 -23.95 30.65 7.00
N ALA A 100 -24.64 29.58 6.57
CA ALA A 100 -24.07 28.24 6.57
C ALA A 100 -22.65 28.35 5.99
N PRO A 101 -21.62 27.74 6.63
CA PRO A 101 -20.27 27.83 6.10
C PRO A 101 -20.34 27.41 4.64
N GLN A 102 -19.96 28.32 3.75
CA GLN A 102 -19.77 28.00 2.34
C GLN A 102 -18.78 26.84 2.35
N VAL A 103 -19.27 25.61 2.14
CA VAL A 103 -18.42 24.43 2.02
C VAL A 103 -17.63 24.67 0.76
N LYS A 104 -16.45 25.29 0.89
CA LYS A 104 -15.52 25.46 -0.21
C LYS A 104 -15.27 24.06 -0.74
N LYS A 105 -15.73 23.79 -1.96
CA LYS A 105 -15.47 22.50 -2.63
C LYS A 105 -13.96 22.35 -2.78
N ARG A 106 -13.36 21.51 -1.93
CA ARG A 106 -11.94 21.18 -2.02
C ARG A 106 -11.69 20.41 -3.31
N GLN A 107 -10.52 20.62 -3.90
CA GLN A 107 -10.06 19.78 -4.98
C GLN A 107 -9.27 18.60 -4.42
N LEU A 108 -9.69 17.40 -4.81
CA LEU A 108 -9.10 16.15 -4.33
C LEU A 108 -8.35 15.50 -5.48
N VAL A 109 -7.14 15.03 -5.23
CA VAL A 109 -6.30 14.45 -6.27
C VAL A 109 -5.73 13.12 -5.79
N TYR A 110 -5.99 12.07 -6.54
CA TYR A 110 -5.30 10.80 -6.36
C TYR A 110 -4.22 10.63 -7.42
N VAL A 111 -2.96 10.48 -7.00
CA VAL A 111 -1.89 10.03 -7.89
C VAL A 111 -1.89 8.49 -7.87
N LEU A 112 -2.58 7.92 -8.86
CA LEU A 112 -2.65 6.49 -9.12
C LEU A 112 -1.38 6.04 -9.85
N THR A 113 -0.75 4.98 -9.36
CA THR A 113 0.44 4.40 -9.99
C THR A 113 0.73 3.04 -9.38
N THR A 114 1.68 2.28 -9.94
CA THR A 114 2.30 1.13 -9.27
C THR A 114 3.61 1.52 -8.56
N TRP A 115 4.14 0.65 -7.70
CA TRP A 115 5.46 0.84 -7.12
C TRP A 115 6.53 0.91 -8.21
N ARG A 116 7.57 1.72 -7.95
CA ARG A 116 8.77 1.83 -8.79
C ARG A 116 8.58 2.47 -10.17
N SER A 117 7.43 3.11 -10.41
CA SER A 117 7.14 3.92 -11.61
C SER A 117 7.83 5.30 -11.65
N GLY A 118 8.59 5.68 -10.62
CA GLY A 118 9.08 7.07 -10.46
C GLY A 118 8.12 7.96 -9.64
N SER A 119 7.05 7.38 -9.11
CA SER A 119 6.03 8.09 -8.33
C SER A 119 6.52 8.80 -7.06
N SER A 120 7.68 8.42 -6.49
CA SER A 120 8.24 9.15 -5.35
C SER A 120 8.72 10.55 -5.74
N PHE A 121 9.42 10.70 -6.88
CA PHE A 121 9.77 12.01 -7.42
C PHE A 121 8.52 12.79 -7.83
N PHE A 122 7.60 12.13 -8.53
CA PHE A 122 6.35 12.78 -8.95
C PHE A 122 5.51 13.28 -7.77
N GLY A 123 5.46 12.52 -6.67
CA GLY A 123 4.81 12.94 -5.44
C GLY A 123 5.47 14.14 -4.78
N GLU A 124 6.79 14.27 -4.86
CA GLU A 124 7.50 15.43 -4.31
C GLU A 124 7.10 16.75 -4.98
N LEU A 125 6.73 16.73 -6.27
CA LEU A 125 6.20 17.93 -6.94
C LEU A 125 5.04 18.52 -6.12
N PHE A 126 4.10 17.67 -5.69
CA PHE A 126 2.97 18.09 -4.86
C PHE A 126 3.33 18.34 -3.39
N ASN A 127 4.19 17.52 -2.79
CA ASN A 127 4.65 17.68 -1.41
C ASN A 127 5.28 19.07 -1.17
N GLN A 128 6.03 19.54 -2.16
CA GLN A 128 6.70 20.84 -2.11
C GLN A 128 5.79 22.04 -2.39
N ASN A 129 4.60 21.84 -2.97
CA ASN A 129 3.69 22.95 -3.29
C ASN A 129 3.03 23.50 -2.01
N PRO A 130 3.20 24.80 -1.65
CA PRO A 130 2.66 25.38 -0.43
C PRO A 130 1.13 25.23 -0.24
N ASP A 131 0.36 25.21 -1.33
CA ASP A 131 -1.10 25.17 -1.31
C ASP A 131 -1.68 23.75 -1.23
N VAL A 132 -0.81 22.74 -1.13
CA VAL A 132 -1.19 21.32 -1.16
C VAL A 132 -0.95 20.65 0.18
N PHE A 133 -2.01 20.00 0.68
CA PHE A 133 -1.91 19.00 1.72
C PHE A 133 -1.60 17.64 1.07
N PHE A 134 -0.38 17.15 1.28
CA PHE A 134 0.10 15.94 0.63
C PHE A 134 0.16 14.75 1.58
N LEU A 135 -0.26 13.57 1.14
CA LEU A 135 -0.07 12.30 1.86
C LEU A 135 0.68 11.27 0.99
N TYR A 136 1.70 10.65 1.59
CA TYR A 136 2.54 9.65 0.94
C TYR A 136 2.07 8.23 1.28
N GLU A 137 1.38 7.59 0.34
CA GLU A 137 0.99 6.17 0.38
C GLU A 137 0.31 5.69 1.69
N PRO A 138 -0.76 6.35 2.18
CA PRO A 138 -1.36 6.02 3.47
C PRO A 138 -1.90 4.58 3.58
N MET A 139 -2.33 3.97 2.47
CA MET A 139 -2.78 2.57 2.40
C MET A 139 -1.68 1.55 2.71
N TRP A 140 -0.42 1.98 2.92
CA TRP A 140 0.63 1.13 3.49
C TRP A 140 0.17 0.47 4.80
N HIS A 141 -0.54 1.21 5.66
CA HIS A 141 -1.02 0.71 6.95
C HIS A 141 -1.97 -0.48 6.80
N ILE A 142 -2.91 -0.41 5.85
CA ILE A 142 -3.83 -1.50 5.52
C ILE A 142 -3.05 -2.74 5.10
N TRP A 143 -2.09 -2.57 4.18
CA TRP A 143 -1.32 -3.67 3.62
C TRP A 143 -0.42 -4.35 4.65
N GLN A 144 0.19 -3.58 5.57
CA GLN A 144 0.98 -4.16 6.64
C GLN A 144 0.12 -4.87 7.68
N LYS A 145 -1.03 -4.28 8.03
CA LYS A 145 -1.90 -4.81 9.06
C LYS A 145 -2.61 -6.09 8.63
N LEU A 146 -3.08 -6.12 7.38
CA LEU A 146 -3.87 -7.22 6.84
C LEU A 146 -3.03 -8.25 6.06
N TYR A 147 -1.69 -8.20 6.17
CA TYR A 147 -0.82 -9.23 5.64
C TYR A 147 -1.12 -10.61 6.29
N PRO A 148 -1.20 -11.73 5.55
CA PRO A 148 -0.84 -11.92 4.14
C PRO A 148 -2.03 -11.88 3.16
N GLY A 149 -3.04 -11.04 3.39
CA GLY A 149 -4.16 -10.83 2.46
C GLY A 149 -3.69 -10.46 1.06
N ASP A 150 -4.36 -10.95 0.03
CA ASP A 150 -3.98 -10.69 -1.36
C ASP A 150 -4.32 -9.24 -1.77
N ALA A 151 -3.61 -8.70 -2.75
CA ALA A 151 -3.70 -7.30 -3.13
C ALA A 151 -5.10 -6.84 -3.61
N VAL A 152 -5.87 -7.74 -4.25
CA VAL A 152 -7.19 -7.44 -4.81
C VAL A 152 -8.25 -7.40 -3.71
N SER A 153 -8.20 -8.30 -2.70
CA SER A 153 -9.16 -8.25 -1.58
C SER A 153 -9.03 -6.99 -0.71
N LEU A 154 -7.87 -6.32 -0.72
CA LEU A 154 -7.64 -5.09 0.05
C LEU A 154 -8.20 -3.81 -0.60
N GLN A 155 -8.70 -3.87 -1.84
CA GLN A 155 -9.10 -2.69 -2.59
C GLN A 155 -10.29 -1.93 -1.97
N GLY A 156 -11.25 -2.65 -1.37
CA GLY A 156 -12.40 -2.05 -0.68
C GLY A 156 -11.96 -1.20 0.52
N ALA A 157 -11.14 -1.77 1.40
CA ALA A 157 -10.59 -1.06 2.55
C ALA A 157 -9.72 0.15 2.13
N ALA A 158 -8.95 0.01 1.04
CA ALA A 158 -8.15 1.11 0.48
C ALA A 158 -9.01 2.28 -0.01
N ARG A 159 -10.12 1.99 -0.68
CA ARG A 159 -11.10 2.98 -1.14
C ARG A 159 -11.76 3.69 0.05
N ASP A 160 -12.15 2.94 1.08
CA ASP A 160 -12.86 3.51 2.23
C ASP A 160 -11.92 4.41 3.07
N MET A 161 -10.67 4.00 3.27
CA MET A 161 -9.63 4.86 3.86
C MET A 161 -9.42 6.14 3.03
N LEU A 162 -9.38 6.04 1.71
CA LEU A 162 -9.21 7.19 0.83
C LEU A 162 -10.37 8.19 0.99
N SER A 163 -11.61 7.69 1.11
CA SER A 163 -12.80 8.51 1.36
C SER A 163 -12.68 9.28 2.68
N SER A 164 -12.29 8.63 3.78
CA SER A 164 -12.05 9.28 5.08
C SER A 164 -10.96 10.35 5.00
N LEU A 165 -9.81 10.04 4.39
CA LEU A 165 -8.68 10.97 4.33
C LEU A 165 -8.99 12.22 3.51
N TYR A 166 -9.78 12.13 2.43
CA TYR A 166 -10.22 13.31 1.69
C TYR A 166 -11.19 14.22 2.46
N ARG A 167 -11.85 13.68 3.49
CA ARG A 167 -12.67 14.44 4.43
C ARG A 167 -11.85 14.95 5.62
N CYS A 168 -10.52 14.79 5.58
CA CYS A 168 -9.61 15.07 6.68
C CYS A 168 -9.96 14.29 7.95
N ASP A 169 -10.48 13.06 7.84
CA ASP A 169 -10.68 12.14 8.96
C ASP A 169 -9.50 11.16 9.03
N PHE A 170 -8.61 11.40 9.99
CA PHE A 170 -7.39 10.62 10.22
C PHE A 170 -7.60 9.55 11.31
N SER A 171 -8.75 9.55 11.99
CA SER A 171 -9.12 8.50 12.93
C SER A 171 -9.15 7.11 12.29
N VAL A 172 -9.35 7.05 10.96
CA VAL A 172 -9.30 5.82 10.15
C VAL A 172 -8.00 5.02 10.32
N PHE A 173 -6.88 5.68 10.65
CA PHE A 173 -5.62 4.98 10.93
C PHE A 173 -5.70 4.09 12.17
N GLN A 174 -6.56 4.41 13.14
CA GLN A 174 -6.71 3.62 14.36
C GLN A 174 -7.27 2.22 14.08
N LEU A 175 -8.08 2.06 13.03
CA LEU A 175 -8.58 0.74 12.59
C LEU A 175 -7.46 -0.24 12.22
N TYR A 176 -6.30 0.29 11.81
CA TYR A 176 -5.16 -0.50 11.36
C TYR A 176 -4.00 -0.47 12.37
N ASN A 177 -4.22 0.06 13.57
CA ASN A 177 -3.26 0.00 14.66
C ASN A 177 -3.18 -1.42 15.27
N SER A 178 -2.14 -1.69 16.04
CA SER A 178 -2.01 -2.94 16.81
C SER A 178 -2.91 -2.90 18.06
N PRO A 179 -3.66 -3.98 18.38
CA PRO A 179 -4.37 -4.07 19.66
C PRO A 179 -3.42 -3.85 20.83
N GLY A 180 -3.76 -2.95 21.74
CA GLY A 180 -2.89 -2.56 22.87
C GLY A 180 -1.70 -1.68 22.48
N GLY A 181 -1.59 -1.25 21.22
CA GLY A 181 -0.62 -0.26 20.77
C GLY A 181 -0.95 1.14 21.28
N LYS A 182 0.09 1.98 21.44
CA LYS A 182 -0.12 3.41 21.68
C LYS A 182 -0.89 4.02 20.51
N ASN A 183 -1.67 5.07 20.77
CA ASN A 183 -2.36 5.81 19.72
C ASN A 183 -1.36 6.28 18.65
N ILE A 184 -1.73 6.10 17.38
CA ILE A 184 -0.93 6.59 16.26
C ILE A 184 -0.80 8.11 16.38
N THR A 185 0.43 8.61 16.26
CA THR A 185 0.76 10.03 16.17
C THR A 185 1.12 10.39 14.73
N THR A 186 1.30 11.67 14.44
CA THR A 186 1.73 12.15 13.11
C THR A 186 2.99 11.43 12.60
N LEU A 187 3.96 11.13 13.46
CA LEU A 187 5.19 10.42 13.11
C LEU A 187 4.99 8.92 12.84
N GLY A 188 3.86 8.36 13.28
CA GLY A 188 3.47 6.98 12.97
C GLY A 188 2.91 6.82 11.55
N LEU A 189 2.60 7.92 10.85
CA LEU A 189 2.10 7.85 9.48
C LEU A 189 3.21 7.46 8.50
N PHE A 190 2.87 6.64 7.51
CA PHE A 190 3.84 6.23 6.50
C PHE A 190 4.29 7.44 5.70
N GLY A 191 5.61 7.62 5.57
CA GLY A 191 6.20 8.79 4.92
C GLY A 191 6.17 10.08 5.74
N ALA A 192 5.79 10.06 7.03
CA ALA A 192 5.76 11.25 7.88
C ALA A 192 7.10 12.01 7.92
N SER A 193 8.22 11.28 7.95
CA SER A 193 9.57 11.84 8.02
C SER A 193 10.03 12.58 6.75
N ILE A 194 9.26 12.49 5.66
CA ILE A 194 9.51 13.21 4.40
C ILE A 194 8.33 14.12 4.02
N ASN A 195 7.29 14.19 4.86
CA ASN A 195 6.09 14.95 4.56
C ASN A 195 6.29 16.43 4.90
N LYS A 196 6.15 17.32 3.92
CA LYS A 196 6.44 18.75 4.13
C LYS A 196 5.51 19.40 5.14
N VAL A 197 4.24 18.97 5.24
CA VAL A 197 3.29 19.50 6.24
C VAL A 197 3.72 19.08 7.65
N ILE A 198 3.94 17.78 7.88
CA ILE A 198 4.30 17.24 9.21
C ILE A 198 5.67 17.74 9.67
N CYS A 199 6.60 17.95 8.73
CA CYS A 199 7.95 18.42 9.04
C CYS A 199 8.04 19.95 9.15
N SER A 200 6.95 20.70 8.92
CA SER A 200 6.92 22.17 9.02
C SER A 200 6.06 22.65 10.18
N TYR A 201 6.13 23.95 10.47
CA TYR A 201 5.25 24.60 11.46
C TYR A 201 3.78 24.40 11.05
N PRO A 202 2.84 24.10 11.99
CA PRO A 202 3.00 24.13 13.45
C PRO A 202 3.55 22.84 14.09
N PHE A 203 3.66 21.74 13.35
CA PHE A 203 4.09 20.45 13.92
C PHE A 203 5.59 20.40 14.22
N CYS A 204 6.40 21.09 13.43
CA CYS A 204 7.85 21.10 13.57
C CYS A 204 8.50 22.41 13.12
N SER A 205 9.40 22.96 13.93
CA SER A 205 10.11 24.21 13.62
C SER A 205 11.24 24.08 12.59
N SER A 206 11.56 22.87 12.13
CA SER A 206 12.71 22.62 11.26
C SER A 206 12.52 23.08 9.81
N TYR A 207 11.27 23.18 9.35
CA TYR A 207 10.93 23.59 8.00
C TYR A 207 9.75 24.55 8.00
N ARG A 208 9.55 25.22 6.86
CA ARG A 208 8.33 25.99 6.59
C ARG A 208 7.67 25.46 5.31
N LYS A 209 6.34 25.48 5.29
CA LYS A 209 5.54 24.91 4.19
C LYS A 209 5.64 25.74 2.90
N ASP A 210 5.79 27.05 3.04
CA ASP A 210 5.94 28.03 1.95
C ASP A 210 7.29 27.94 1.22
N VAL A 211 8.29 27.31 1.83
CA VAL A 211 9.62 27.17 1.24
C VAL A 211 9.75 25.83 0.52
N VAL A 212 9.88 25.89 -0.81
CA VAL A 212 10.13 24.72 -1.66
C VAL A 212 11.50 24.13 -1.36
N GLY A 213 11.56 22.82 -1.08
CA GLY A 213 12.82 22.11 -0.88
C GLY A 213 12.67 20.80 -0.13
N MET A 214 13.48 19.81 -0.49
CA MET A 214 13.45 18.47 0.11
C MET A 214 13.50 18.53 1.64
N VAL A 215 12.72 17.67 2.27
CA VAL A 215 12.84 17.40 3.70
C VAL A 215 13.98 16.40 3.91
N ASP A 216 14.95 16.77 4.75
CA ASP A 216 15.91 15.82 5.31
C ASP A 216 15.21 14.97 6.38
N GLU A 217 15.13 13.68 6.09
CA GLU A 217 14.50 12.68 6.95
C GLU A 217 15.09 12.63 8.37
N LYS A 218 16.41 12.80 8.50
CA LYS A 218 17.10 12.76 9.80
C LYS A 218 16.76 13.98 10.65
N VAL A 219 16.52 15.12 10.01
CA VAL A 219 16.09 16.33 10.69
C VAL A 219 14.63 16.18 11.13
N CYS A 220 13.75 15.77 10.22
CA CYS A 220 12.32 15.65 10.55
C CYS A 220 12.02 14.56 11.60
N ARG A 221 12.80 13.48 11.66
CA ARG A 221 12.67 12.47 12.71
C ARG A 221 12.91 12.99 14.13
N LYS A 222 13.49 14.19 14.29
CA LYS A 222 13.67 14.87 15.59
C LYS A 222 12.49 15.75 15.99
N CYS A 223 11.51 15.94 15.10
CA CYS A 223 10.29 16.68 15.40
C CYS A 223 9.48 15.96 16.49
N PRO A 224 8.73 16.68 17.33
CA PRO A 224 7.88 16.07 18.35
C PRO A 224 6.71 15.30 17.71
N PRO A 225 6.30 14.15 18.25
CA PRO A 225 5.08 13.48 17.82
C PRO A 225 3.86 14.32 18.19
N GLN A 226 2.93 14.49 17.25
CA GLN A 226 1.72 15.28 17.44
C GLN A 226 0.48 14.40 17.30
N SER A 227 -0.66 14.86 17.82
CA SER A 227 -1.93 14.13 17.70
C SER A 227 -2.44 14.15 16.27
N LEU A 228 -3.21 13.12 15.88
CA LEU A 228 -3.87 13.11 14.57
C LEU A 228 -4.93 14.21 14.47
N GLN A 229 -5.60 14.57 15.56
CA GLN A 229 -6.56 15.67 15.60
C GLN A 229 -5.92 17.00 15.14
N MET A 230 -4.71 17.31 15.59
CA MET A 230 -4.00 18.52 15.14
C MET A 230 -3.69 18.47 13.63
N LEU A 231 -3.44 17.27 13.09
CA LEU A 231 -3.27 17.06 11.64
C LEU A 231 -4.58 17.20 10.86
N GLU A 232 -5.70 16.77 11.43
CA GLU A 232 -7.05 16.99 10.87
C GLU A 232 -7.34 18.49 10.77
N GLU A 233 -7.11 19.24 11.85
CA GLU A 233 -7.27 20.70 11.90
C GLU A 233 -6.40 21.41 10.86
N GLU A 234 -5.15 20.98 10.69
CA GLU A 234 -4.28 21.52 9.65
C GLU A 234 -4.77 21.16 8.25
N CYS A 235 -5.15 19.89 7.99
CA CYS A 235 -5.70 19.43 6.71
C CYS A 235 -6.90 20.27 6.28
N LEU A 236 -7.77 20.66 7.24
CA LEU A 236 -8.96 21.43 6.94
C LEU A 236 -8.67 22.83 6.37
N LYS A 237 -7.46 23.37 6.58
CA LYS A 237 -7.03 24.69 6.06
C LYS A 237 -6.71 24.66 4.56
N TYR A 238 -6.42 23.49 4.00
CA TYR A 238 -6.02 23.36 2.60
C TYR A 238 -7.24 23.20 1.68
N ASN A 239 -7.17 23.84 0.51
CA ASN A 239 -8.18 23.69 -0.54
C ASN A 239 -7.87 22.54 -1.50
N THR A 240 -6.62 22.07 -1.53
CA THR A 240 -6.17 20.97 -2.39
C THR A 240 -5.53 19.87 -1.56
N ILE A 241 -6.07 18.65 -1.67
CA ILE A 241 -5.54 17.45 -1.01
C ILE A 241 -5.02 16.51 -2.10
N VAL A 242 -3.75 16.14 -2.02
CA VAL A 242 -3.13 15.19 -2.94
C VAL A 242 -2.69 13.95 -2.16
N ILE A 243 -3.25 12.80 -2.54
CA ILE A 243 -2.86 11.51 -1.97
C ILE A 243 -2.17 10.71 -3.06
N LYS A 244 -0.90 10.38 -2.83
CA LYS A 244 -0.14 9.50 -3.71
C LYS A 244 -0.29 8.07 -3.25
N GLY A 245 -0.66 7.15 -4.14
CA GLY A 245 -0.87 5.76 -3.77
C GLY A 245 -0.38 4.77 -4.82
N VAL A 246 0.21 3.69 -4.33
CA VAL A 246 0.73 2.57 -5.14
C VAL A 246 -0.06 1.27 -4.96
N ARG A 247 -1.11 1.32 -4.13
CA ARG A 247 -1.81 0.17 -3.57
C ARG A 247 -3.27 0.04 -4.03
N ILE A 248 -3.77 1.03 -4.76
CA ILE A 248 -5.00 0.87 -5.56
C ILE A 248 -4.56 0.39 -6.94
N LEU A 249 -5.09 -0.76 -7.36
CA LEU A 249 -4.61 -1.45 -8.56
C LEU A 249 -5.39 -1.08 -9.82
N ASP A 250 -6.69 -0.83 -9.68
CA ASP A 250 -7.58 -0.51 -10.79
C ASP A 250 -8.33 0.80 -10.47
N VAL A 251 -8.34 1.73 -11.43
CA VAL A 251 -9.06 3.00 -11.29
C VAL A 251 -10.57 2.80 -11.07
N ASN A 252 -11.15 1.69 -11.54
CA ASN A 252 -12.57 1.39 -11.34
C ASN A 252 -12.93 1.24 -9.85
N VAL A 253 -11.97 0.94 -8.98
CA VAL A 253 -12.16 0.94 -7.51
C VAL A 253 -12.55 2.32 -6.98
N LEU A 254 -12.15 3.39 -7.68
CA LEU A 254 -12.42 4.77 -7.31
C LEU A 254 -13.77 5.29 -7.80
N ALA A 255 -14.51 4.53 -8.61
CA ALA A 255 -15.78 4.97 -9.19
C ALA A 255 -16.75 5.57 -8.14
N PRO A 256 -16.98 4.95 -6.96
CA PRO A 256 -17.88 5.54 -5.96
C PRO A 256 -17.44 6.92 -5.44
N LEU A 257 -16.13 7.18 -5.38
CA LEU A 257 -15.60 8.47 -4.92
C LEU A 257 -15.60 9.51 -6.04
N MET A 258 -15.45 9.07 -7.29
CA MET A 258 -15.47 9.96 -8.47
C MET A 258 -16.90 10.34 -8.88
N GLU A 259 -17.88 9.49 -8.57
CA GLU A 259 -19.31 9.73 -8.77
C GLU A 259 -19.94 10.62 -7.68
N ASP A 260 -19.40 10.58 -6.45
CA ASP A 260 -19.91 11.38 -5.33
C ASP A 260 -19.80 12.90 -5.66
N PRO A 261 -20.93 13.62 -5.80
CA PRO A 261 -20.93 15.04 -6.15
C PRO A 261 -20.38 15.95 -5.03
N SER A 262 -20.27 15.43 -3.81
CA SER A 262 -19.63 16.11 -2.69
C SER A 262 -18.10 16.07 -2.78
N LEU A 263 -17.54 15.17 -3.60
CA LEU A 263 -16.12 15.01 -3.84
C LEU A 263 -15.74 15.49 -5.25
N ASN A 264 -14.84 16.46 -5.34
CA ASN A 264 -14.24 16.87 -6.61
C ASN A 264 -12.92 16.10 -6.85
N LEU A 265 -13.03 14.77 -6.98
CA LEU A 265 -11.88 13.89 -7.16
C LEU A 265 -11.39 13.86 -8.61
N LYS A 266 -10.12 14.24 -8.80
CA LYS A 266 -9.34 14.03 -10.02
C LYS A 266 -8.31 12.91 -9.81
N VAL A 267 -8.02 12.16 -10.85
CA VAL A 267 -7.01 11.09 -10.83
C VAL A 267 -5.91 11.41 -11.84
N ILE A 268 -4.68 11.41 -11.37
CA ILE A 268 -3.50 11.41 -12.25
C ILE A 268 -2.93 10.01 -12.24
N HIS A 269 -2.93 9.34 -13.39
CA HIS A 269 -2.33 8.01 -13.55
C HIS A 269 -0.91 8.14 -14.09
N LEU A 270 0.07 7.98 -13.21
CA LEU A 270 1.47 7.93 -13.62
C LEU A 270 1.80 6.51 -14.10
N VAL A 271 2.12 6.39 -15.38
CA VAL A 271 2.54 5.15 -16.03
C VAL A 271 4.02 5.22 -16.41
N ARG A 272 4.65 4.06 -16.54
CA ARG A 272 6.05 3.93 -16.93
C ARG A 272 6.24 2.63 -17.70
N ASP A 273 7.25 2.56 -18.55
CA ASP A 273 7.62 1.32 -19.24
C ASP A 273 7.71 0.15 -18.24
N PRO A 274 6.93 -0.94 -18.45
CA PRO A 274 6.92 -2.09 -17.53
C PRO A 274 8.29 -2.73 -17.30
N ARG A 275 9.19 -2.68 -18.28
CA ARG A 275 10.56 -3.20 -18.16
C ARG A 275 11.40 -2.31 -17.24
N ALA A 276 11.20 -0.99 -17.30
CA ALA A 276 11.82 -0.05 -16.37
C ALA A 276 11.30 -0.27 -14.93
N VAL A 277 9.99 -0.52 -14.77
CA VAL A 277 9.39 -0.87 -13.49
C VAL A 277 10.00 -2.17 -12.95
N ALA A 278 10.04 -3.23 -13.76
CA ALA A 278 10.60 -4.53 -13.38
C ALA A 278 12.07 -4.44 -12.93
N ASN A 279 12.93 -3.75 -13.70
CA ASN A 279 14.33 -3.48 -13.33
C ASN A 279 14.43 -2.81 -11.95
N SER A 280 13.60 -1.81 -11.70
CA SER A 280 13.59 -1.08 -10.44
C SER A 280 13.04 -1.93 -9.27
N ARG A 281 12.11 -2.85 -9.53
CA ARG A 281 11.61 -3.82 -8.54
C ARG A 281 12.67 -4.85 -8.16
N ILE A 282 13.39 -5.43 -9.13
CA ILE A 282 14.49 -6.39 -8.90
C ILE A 282 15.57 -5.78 -7.99
N LYS A 283 15.94 -4.51 -8.24
CA LYS A 283 16.87 -3.75 -7.37
C LYS A 283 16.32 -3.53 -5.96
N SER A 284 15.00 -3.49 -5.81
CA SER A 284 14.30 -3.18 -4.55
C SER A 284 13.70 -4.41 -3.86
N ARG A 285 14.00 -5.63 -4.35
CA ARG A 285 13.29 -6.88 -4.00
C ARG A 285 13.17 -7.15 -2.50
N HIS A 286 14.23 -6.86 -1.74
CA HIS A 286 14.24 -7.08 -0.29
C HIS A 286 13.26 -6.16 0.44
N GLY A 287 13.12 -4.90 0.01
CA GLY A 287 12.19 -3.96 0.61
C GLY A 287 10.75 -4.06 0.09
N LEU A 288 10.50 -4.88 -0.95
CA LEU A 288 9.16 -5.13 -1.51
C LEU A 288 8.70 -6.57 -1.28
N ILE A 289 9.37 -7.36 -0.44
CA ILE A 289 9.09 -8.79 -0.33
C ILE A 289 7.63 -9.08 0.06
N ARG A 290 7.09 -8.36 1.05
CA ARG A 290 5.70 -8.52 1.50
C ARG A 290 4.72 -8.12 0.41
N GLU A 291 4.91 -6.95 -0.19
CA GLU A 291 4.07 -6.46 -1.27
C GLU A 291 4.11 -7.38 -2.49
N ASN A 292 5.29 -7.86 -2.89
CA ASN A 292 5.45 -8.84 -3.97
C ASN A 292 4.62 -10.10 -3.70
N LEU A 293 4.67 -10.63 -2.48
CA LEU A 293 3.91 -11.82 -2.11
C LEU A 293 2.40 -11.56 -2.16
N GLN A 294 1.92 -10.45 -1.62
CA GLN A 294 0.49 -10.11 -1.65
C GLN A 294 -0.02 -9.90 -3.08
N VAL A 295 0.77 -9.26 -3.95
CA VAL A 295 0.44 -9.07 -5.37
C VAL A 295 0.42 -10.41 -6.12
N VAL A 296 1.45 -11.24 -5.94
CA VAL A 296 1.54 -12.56 -6.58
C VAL A 296 0.40 -13.49 -6.15
N ARG A 297 -0.13 -13.35 -4.93
CA ARG A 297 -1.30 -14.11 -4.46
C ARG A 297 -2.60 -13.74 -5.16
N SER A 298 -2.69 -12.55 -5.76
CA SER A 298 -3.85 -12.12 -6.55
C SER A 298 -3.82 -12.57 -8.01
N ARG A 299 -2.85 -13.40 -8.40
CA ARG A 299 -2.79 -14.01 -9.74
C ARG A 299 -4.03 -14.84 -10.03
N ASP A 300 -4.54 -14.74 -11.25
CA ASP A 300 -5.66 -15.59 -11.69
C ASP A 300 -5.22 -17.07 -11.74
N PRO A 301 -5.84 -17.97 -10.96
CA PRO A 301 -5.49 -19.39 -10.97
C PRO A 301 -5.76 -20.08 -12.32
N LYS A 302 -6.64 -19.53 -13.17
CA LYS A 302 -7.08 -20.14 -14.44
C LYS A 302 -6.11 -19.90 -15.60
N LEU A 303 -5.20 -18.93 -15.48
CA LEU A 303 -4.19 -18.65 -16.50
C LEU A 303 -3.08 -19.72 -16.51
N ARG A 304 -2.94 -20.42 -17.65
CA ARG A 304 -1.91 -21.45 -17.87
C ARG A 304 -0.54 -20.78 -17.97
N ARG A 305 0.40 -21.17 -17.09
CA ARG A 305 1.73 -20.55 -17.01
C ARG A 305 2.80 -21.45 -17.59
N VAL A 306 3.72 -20.86 -18.36
CA VAL A 306 4.98 -21.51 -18.71
C VAL A 306 5.93 -21.35 -17.51
N PRO A 307 6.49 -22.44 -16.96
CA PRO A 307 7.45 -22.34 -15.85
C PRO A 307 8.68 -21.51 -16.25
N PHE A 308 9.08 -20.59 -15.38
CA PHE A 308 10.22 -19.68 -15.56
C PHE A 308 11.59 -20.38 -15.48
N VAL A 309 11.63 -21.56 -14.88
CA VAL A 309 12.87 -22.26 -14.56
C VAL A 309 12.80 -23.65 -15.17
N ASP A 310 13.86 -24.04 -15.87
CA ASP A 310 14.12 -25.44 -16.20
C ASP A 310 13.93 -26.27 -14.91
N PRO A 311 13.07 -27.30 -14.89
CA PRO A 311 12.83 -28.12 -13.70
C PRO A 311 14.11 -28.66 -13.03
N SER A 312 15.22 -28.67 -13.77
CA SER A 312 16.53 -29.11 -13.31
C SER A 312 17.40 -28.02 -12.62
N HIS A 313 17.00 -26.74 -12.63
CA HIS A 313 17.77 -25.66 -11.99
C HIS A 313 17.40 -25.49 -10.51
N LYS A 314 18.37 -25.69 -9.61
CA LYS A 314 18.20 -25.46 -8.16
C LYS A 314 18.06 -23.95 -7.90
N ILE A 315 16.86 -23.51 -7.49
CA ILE A 315 16.58 -22.11 -7.15
C ILE A 315 17.42 -21.70 -5.93
N ASN A 316 18.37 -20.79 -6.12
CA ASN A 316 19.04 -20.13 -5.01
C ASN A 316 18.14 -19.02 -4.43
N LYS A 317 18.38 -18.60 -3.18
CA LYS A 317 17.61 -17.54 -2.51
C LYS A 317 17.52 -16.24 -3.33
N LYS A 318 18.57 -15.91 -4.09
CA LYS A 318 18.62 -14.73 -4.98
C LYS A 318 17.60 -14.86 -6.12
N ASP A 319 17.59 -16.01 -6.80
CA ASP A 319 16.71 -16.28 -7.94
C ASP A 319 15.23 -16.33 -7.52
N GLY A 320 14.94 -16.86 -6.32
CA GLY A 320 13.60 -16.85 -5.75
C GLY A 320 13.06 -15.43 -5.46
N SER A 321 13.92 -14.51 -5.01
CA SER A 321 13.52 -13.11 -4.74
C SER A 321 13.30 -12.29 -6.01
N ASP A 322 14.07 -12.55 -7.06
CA ASP A 322 13.88 -11.95 -8.38
C ASP A 322 12.61 -12.53 -9.03
N TYR A 323 12.36 -13.82 -8.86
CA TYR A 323 11.13 -14.49 -9.32
C TYR A 323 9.85 -13.85 -8.77
N HIS A 324 9.78 -13.54 -7.47
CA HIS A 324 8.61 -12.84 -6.92
C HIS A 324 8.49 -11.40 -7.43
N SER A 325 9.62 -10.72 -7.67
CA SER A 325 9.63 -9.33 -8.14
C SER A 325 9.13 -9.22 -9.59
N ILE A 326 9.56 -10.12 -10.46
CA ILE A 326 9.06 -10.21 -11.85
C ILE A 326 7.67 -10.82 -11.88
N GLY A 327 7.39 -11.81 -11.04
CA GLY A 327 6.08 -12.45 -10.97
C GLY A 327 4.95 -11.50 -10.58
N ALA A 328 5.25 -10.49 -9.74
CA ALA A 328 4.31 -9.42 -9.43
C ALA A 328 3.93 -8.57 -10.66
N MET A 329 4.76 -8.54 -11.71
CA MET A 329 4.49 -7.78 -12.93
C MET A 329 3.28 -8.32 -13.70
N GLU A 330 2.98 -9.62 -13.62
CA GLU A 330 1.77 -10.23 -14.22
C GLU A 330 0.52 -9.50 -13.76
N VAL A 331 0.31 -9.41 -12.44
CA VAL A 331 -0.85 -8.73 -11.87
C VAL A 331 -0.76 -7.22 -12.07
N ILE A 332 0.41 -6.60 -11.88
CA ILE A 332 0.55 -5.14 -12.07
C ILE A 332 0.20 -4.72 -13.50
N CYS A 333 0.69 -5.46 -14.51
CA CYS A 333 0.45 -5.15 -15.91
C CYS A 333 -0.98 -5.44 -16.33
N GLU A 334 -1.58 -6.53 -15.84
CA GLU A 334 -3.01 -6.80 -16.05
C GLU A 334 -3.86 -5.63 -15.54
N GLN A 335 -3.64 -5.18 -14.30
CA GLN A 335 -4.42 -4.09 -13.70
C GLN A 335 -4.15 -2.73 -14.36
N MET A 336 -2.91 -2.46 -14.77
CA MET A 336 -2.57 -1.30 -15.59
C MET A 336 -3.33 -1.32 -16.93
N SER A 337 -3.39 -2.47 -17.60
CA SER A 337 -4.10 -2.61 -18.87
C SER A 337 -5.61 -2.36 -18.72
N ARG A 338 -6.22 -2.83 -17.62
CA ARG A 338 -7.62 -2.57 -17.28
C ARG A 338 -7.88 -1.07 -17.07
N THR A 339 -7.03 -0.42 -16.29
CA THR A 339 -7.11 1.03 -16.04
C THR A 339 -6.98 1.83 -17.33
N LEU A 340 -6.00 1.49 -18.20
CA LEU A 340 -5.81 2.17 -19.48
C LEU A 340 -6.96 1.91 -20.46
N LYS A 341 -7.55 0.70 -20.45
CA LYS A 341 -8.74 0.40 -21.24
C LYS A 341 -9.94 1.26 -20.80
N THR A 342 -10.15 1.43 -19.49
CA THR A 342 -11.15 2.37 -18.96
C THR A 342 -10.84 3.80 -19.41
N ALA A 343 -9.57 4.20 -19.42
CA ALA A 343 -9.19 5.54 -19.84
C ALA A 343 -9.45 5.82 -21.33
N LEU A 344 -9.26 4.82 -22.20
CA LEU A 344 -9.57 4.92 -23.63
C LEU A 344 -11.07 4.94 -23.93
N HIS A 345 -11.88 4.31 -23.08
CA HIS A 345 -13.34 4.27 -23.19
C HIS A 345 -13.97 4.85 -21.92
N PRO A 346 -13.80 6.16 -21.66
CA PRO A 346 -14.06 6.74 -20.36
C PRO A 346 -15.57 6.79 -20.07
N PRO A 347 -16.02 6.19 -18.94
CA PRO A 347 -17.39 6.34 -18.48
C PRO A 347 -17.66 7.80 -18.04
N THR A 348 -18.94 8.14 -17.87
CA THR A 348 -19.38 9.52 -17.58
C THR A 348 -18.72 10.12 -16.34
N TRP A 349 -18.56 9.33 -15.27
CA TRP A 349 -17.91 9.75 -14.02
C TRP A 349 -16.40 10.01 -14.14
N PHE A 350 -15.79 9.56 -15.23
CA PHE A 350 -14.34 9.60 -15.46
C PHE A 350 -13.92 10.74 -16.39
N LYS A 351 -14.79 11.11 -17.34
CA LYS A 351 -14.51 12.16 -18.34
C LYS A 351 -14.14 13.48 -17.67
N GLY A 352 -13.01 14.07 -18.09
CA GLY A 352 -12.50 15.34 -17.56
C GLY A 352 -11.92 15.28 -16.15
N LYS A 353 -12.03 14.13 -15.45
CA LYS A 353 -11.50 13.92 -14.09
C LYS A 353 -10.26 13.03 -14.06
N TYR A 354 -9.76 12.58 -15.20
CA TYR A 354 -8.60 11.70 -15.30
C TYR A 354 -7.57 12.22 -16.30
N MET A 355 -6.29 12.08 -15.95
CA MET A 355 -5.14 12.36 -16.81
C MET A 355 -4.12 11.24 -16.69
N THR A 356 -3.62 10.74 -17.82
CA THR A 356 -2.44 9.87 -17.84
C THR A 356 -1.18 10.70 -18.02
N VAL A 357 -0.11 10.33 -17.31
CA VAL A 357 1.22 10.93 -17.46
C VAL A 357 2.23 9.79 -17.62
N ARG A 358 2.98 9.79 -18.73
CA ARG A 358 4.11 8.86 -18.87
C ARG A 358 5.32 9.43 -18.14
N TYR A 359 6.01 8.59 -17.38
CA TYR A 359 7.22 8.98 -16.67
C TYR A 359 8.31 9.44 -17.65
N GLU A 360 8.37 8.84 -18.83
CA GLU A 360 9.27 9.19 -19.93
C GLU A 360 9.04 10.63 -20.40
N ASP A 361 7.79 11.03 -20.65
CA ASP A 361 7.45 12.41 -21.02
C ASP A 361 7.73 13.40 -19.89
N LEU A 362 7.53 12.97 -18.63
CA LEU A 362 7.85 13.78 -17.46
C LEU A 362 9.34 14.08 -17.36
N VAL A 363 10.22 13.12 -17.67
CA VAL A 363 11.67 13.34 -17.53
C VAL A 363 12.29 13.96 -18.78
N GLU A 364 11.72 13.72 -19.96
CA GLU A 364 12.19 14.29 -21.22
C GLU A 364 11.73 15.74 -21.42
N ASN A 365 10.47 16.04 -21.12
CA ASN A 365 9.86 17.36 -21.32
C ASN A 365 9.37 17.95 -19.98
N LEU A 366 10.26 18.01 -18.99
CA LEU A 366 9.90 18.23 -17.59
C LEU A 366 9.02 19.44 -17.32
N ILE A 367 9.45 20.64 -17.69
CA ILE A 367 8.70 21.87 -17.37
C ILE A 367 7.32 21.86 -18.03
N LYS A 368 7.24 21.41 -19.29
CA LYS A 368 5.97 21.29 -20.02
C LYS A 368 5.03 20.31 -19.32
N THR A 369 5.53 19.14 -18.96
CA THR A 369 4.72 18.09 -18.31
C THR A 369 4.27 18.52 -16.91
N VAL A 370 5.14 19.12 -16.09
CA VAL A 370 4.80 19.65 -14.76
C VAL A 370 3.71 20.72 -14.86
N ARG A 371 3.85 21.71 -15.77
CA ARG A 371 2.83 22.74 -15.99
C ARG A 371 1.48 22.14 -16.40
N ASN A 372 1.48 21.15 -17.28
CA ASN A 372 0.26 20.48 -17.73
C ASN A 372 -0.44 19.72 -16.59
N VAL A 373 0.33 18.99 -15.78
CA VAL A 373 -0.17 18.29 -14.60
C VAL A 373 -0.78 19.25 -13.60
N TYR A 374 -0.10 20.36 -13.30
CA TYR A 374 -0.58 21.35 -12.35
C TYR A 374 -1.86 22.03 -12.85
N ARG A 375 -1.89 22.42 -14.14
CA ARG A 375 -3.09 22.98 -14.76
C ARG A 375 -4.28 22.02 -14.70
N PHE A 376 -4.06 20.73 -14.94
CA PHE A 376 -5.12 19.71 -14.84
C PHE A 376 -5.74 19.67 -13.44
N VAL A 377 -4.93 19.89 -12.40
CA VAL A 377 -5.41 20.01 -11.02
C VAL A 377 -5.51 21.47 -10.57
N ASN A 378 -5.82 22.43 -11.44
CA ASN A 378 -6.09 23.83 -11.06
C ASN A 378 -5.02 24.46 -10.12
N LEU A 379 -3.77 24.04 -10.22
CA LEU A 379 -2.62 24.60 -9.52
C LEU A 379 -1.77 25.37 -10.51
N SER A 380 -0.95 26.30 -10.01
CA SER A 380 0.11 26.95 -10.77
C SER A 380 1.46 26.37 -10.37
N ALA A 381 2.28 26.02 -11.36
CA ALA A 381 3.68 25.68 -11.13
C ALA A 381 4.46 27.00 -11.07
N ASN A 382 4.88 27.41 -9.88
CA ASN A 382 5.72 28.59 -9.73
C ASN A 382 7.18 28.27 -10.11
N GLN A 383 7.99 29.32 -10.21
CA GLN A 383 9.40 29.19 -10.58
C GLN A 383 10.18 28.26 -9.63
N ASP A 384 9.89 28.31 -8.32
CA ASP A 384 10.58 27.50 -7.32
C ASP A 384 10.32 26.00 -7.51
N ILE A 385 9.08 25.62 -7.82
CA ILE A 385 8.71 24.23 -8.13
C ILE A 385 9.39 23.76 -9.42
N GLU A 386 9.47 24.62 -10.44
CA GLU A 386 10.14 24.31 -11.70
C GLU A 386 11.66 24.09 -11.51
N ILE A 387 12.31 25.00 -10.77
CA ILE A 387 13.72 24.87 -10.40
C ILE A 387 13.95 23.61 -9.56
N PHE A 388 13.08 23.35 -8.58
CA PHE A 388 13.14 22.13 -7.78
C PHE A 388 13.04 20.88 -8.64
N ALA A 389 12.08 20.82 -9.57
CA ALA A 389 11.90 19.69 -10.48
C ALA A 389 13.15 19.46 -11.34
N MET A 390 13.71 20.52 -11.92
CA MET A 390 14.95 20.45 -12.72
C MET A 390 16.11 19.91 -11.87
N ASN A 391 16.33 20.48 -10.68
CA ASN A 391 17.39 20.06 -9.78
C ASN A 391 17.26 18.59 -9.36
N MET A 392 16.04 18.07 -9.23
CA MET A 392 15.80 16.67 -8.88
C MET A 392 16.06 15.68 -10.04
N THR A 393 16.08 16.16 -11.28
CA THR A 393 16.20 15.31 -12.49
C THR A 393 17.57 15.42 -13.19
N THR A 394 18.41 16.37 -12.79
CA THR A 394 19.76 16.62 -13.36
C THR A 394 20.91 16.20 -12.45
N GLY A 395 20.62 15.40 -11.42
CA GLY A 395 21.62 14.97 -10.44
C GLY A 395 22.63 13.93 -10.93
N PRO A 396 23.66 13.63 -10.09
CA PRO A 396 24.63 12.59 -10.37
C PRO A 396 24.00 11.18 -10.42
N ASN A 397 24.81 10.17 -10.75
CA ASN A 397 24.38 8.79 -10.95
C ASN A 397 23.50 8.24 -9.80
N ALA A 398 22.66 7.26 -10.15
CA ALA A 398 21.64 6.70 -9.27
C ALA A 398 22.19 6.24 -7.90
N SER A 399 21.56 6.71 -6.82
CA SER A 399 21.86 6.24 -5.45
C SER A 399 21.72 4.73 -5.33
N THR A 400 22.65 4.11 -4.59
CA THR A 400 22.68 2.69 -4.26
C THR A 400 21.50 2.27 -3.37
N LYS A 401 20.82 3.21 -2.74
CA LYS A 401 19.65 2.96 -1.88
C LYS A 401 18.35 3.10 -2.70
N PRO A 402 17.58 2.01 -2.89
CA PRO A 402 16.47 1.99 -3.85
C PRO A 402 15.29 2.90 -3.49
N PHE A 403 15.02 3.14 -2.20
CA PHE A 403 13.84 3.87 -1.73
C PHE A 403 14.08 5.34 -1.38
N ILE A 404 15.34 5.81 -1.42
CA ILE A 404 15.65 7.21 -1.13
C ILE A 404 15.31 8.08 -2.33
N VAL A 405 14.50 9.11 -2.12
CA VAL A 405 14.27 10.17 -3.11
C VAL A 405 15.45 11.12 -3.07
N SER A 406 16.14 11.24 -4.19
CA SER A 406 17.32 12.09 -4.32
C SER A 406 17.36 12.64 -5.74
N SER A 407 18.11 13.73 -5.93
CA SER A 407 18.46 14.19 -7.26
C SER A 407 19.23 13.10 -8.02
N ARG A 408 18.82 12.82 -9.27
CA ARG A 408 19.38 11.78 -10.14
C ARG A 408 19.17 12.16 -11.60
N ASN A 409 20.04 11.68 -12.49
CA ASN A 409 19.78 11.74 -13.93
C ASN A 409 18.56 10.86 -14.29
N ALA A 410 17.41 11.52 -14.47
CA ALA A 410 16.13 10.84 -14.60
C ALA A 410 15.96 10.16 -15.97
N THR A 411 16.54 10.72 -17.03
CA THR A 411 16.54 10.15 -18.39
C THR A 411 17.34 8.85 -18.46
N LEU A 412 18.54 8.82 -17.84
CA LEU A 412 19.31 7.58 -17.71
C LEU A 412 18.55 6.56 -16.86
N ALA A 413 17.90 7.00 -15.77
CA ALA A 413 17.11 6.10 -14.94
C ALA A 413 15.91 5.50 -15.70
N ALA A 414 15.29 6.26 -16.61
CA ALA A 414 14.18 5.80 -17.45
C ALA A 414 14.60 4.64 -18.36
N SER A 415 15.76 4.75 -19.02
CA SER A 415 16.26 3.78 -20.00
C SER A 415 17.20 2.69 -19.45
N ALA A 416 17.59 2.76 -18.17
CA ALA A 416 18.56 1.85 -17.54
C ALA A 416 18.20 0.36 -17.61
N TRP A 417 16.95 -0.01 -17.90
CA TRP A 417 16.58 -1.42 -18.06
C TRP A 417 17.21 -2.05 -19.30
N ARG A 418 17.48 -1.27 -20.35
CA ARG A 418 18.04 -1.73 -21.63
C ARG A 418 19.42 -2.37 -21.49
N THR A 419 20.21 -1.93 -20.50
CA THR A 419 21.57 -2.40 -20.26
C THR A 419 21.70 -3.30 -19.04
N VAL A 420 20.68 -3.38 -18.19
CA VAL A 420 20.73 -4.08 -16.90
C VAL A 420 19.94 -5.38 -16.91
N LEU A 421 18.79 -5.42 -17.57
CA LEU A 421 18.00 -6.64 -17.63
C LEU A 421 18.57 -7.59 -18.67
N ASN A 422 18.62 -8.88 -18.33
CA ASN A 422 18.98 -9.91 -19.31
C ASN A 422 17.78 -10.24 -20.21
N TYR A 423 18.06 -10.93 -21.32
CA TYR A 423 17.05 -11.31 -22.31
C TYR A 423 15.87 -12.08 -21.72
N GLN A 424 16.12 -13.04 -20.81
CA GLN A 424 15.05 -13.85 -20.20
C GLN A 424 14.12 -12.99 -19.33
N GLN A 425 14.68 -12.05 -18.56
CA GLN A 425 13.91 -11.12 -17.75
C GLN A 425 13.06 -10.18 -18.61
N ILE A 426 13.63 -9.64 -19.70
CA ILE A 426 12.91 -8.78 -20.64
C ILE A 426 11.75 -9.55 -21.27
N ARG A 427 12.03 -10.73 -21.83
CA ARG A 427 11.02 -11.58 -22.48
C ARG A 427 9.86 -11.91 -21.54
N GLN A 428 10.16 -12.27 -20.29
CA GLN A 428 9.12 -12.58 -19.32
C GLN A 428 8.25 -11.37 -18.98
N VAL A 429 8.86 -10.19 -18.81
CA VAL A 429 8.09 -8.96 -18.58
C VAL A 429 7.21 -8.64 -19.79
N GLU A 430 7.73 -8.81 -21.01
CA GLU A 430 6.98 -8.57 -22.24
C GLU A 430 5.82 -9.57 -22.41
N GLU A 431 6.01 -10.84 -22.05
CA GLU A 431 4.93 -11.85 -22.01
C GLU A 431 3.82 -11.45 -21.01
N TYR A 432 4.19 -10.99 -19.81
CA TYR A 432 3.22 -10.53 -18.80
C TYR A 432 2.53 -9.21 -19.14
N CYS A 433 3.24 -8.33 -19.84
CA CYS A 433 2.85 -6.95 -20.03
C CYS A 433 2.54 -6.62 -21.49
N THR A 434 2.27 -7.62 -22.34
CA THR A 434 2.02 -7.40 -23.78
C THR A 434 0.93 -6.34 -24.00
N VAL A 435 -0.23 -6.51 -23.36
CA VAL A 435 -1.37 -5.61 -23.52
C VAL A 435 -1.12 -4.23 -22.90
N SER A 436 -0.56 -4.16 -21.69
CA SER A 436 -0.26 -2.88 -21.03
C SER A 436 0.82 -2.09 -21.76
N THR A 437 1.79 -2.77 -22.39
CA THR A 437 2.84 -2.15 -23.20
C THR A 437 2.25 -1.54 -24.47
N ILE A 438 1.33 -2.25 -25.15
CA ILE A 438 0.60 -1.69 -26.30
C ILE A 438 -0.12 -0.40 -25.89
N TYR A 439 -0.92 -0.45 -24.82
CA TYR A 439 -1.63 0.73 -24.36
C TYR A 439 -0.71 1.86 -23.93
N PHE A 440 0.45 1.56 -23.33
CA PHE A 440 1.46 2.54 -22.95
C PHE A 440 2.01 3.33 -24.15
N TYR A 441 2.12 2.71 -25.33
CA TYR A 441 2.57 3.39 -26.56
C TYR A 441 1.45 4.07 -27.34
N ILE A 442 0.18 3.72 -27.09
CA ILE A 442 -0.99 4.37 -27.72
C ILE A 442 -1.26 5.74 -27.08
N ILE A 443 -1.11 5.83 -25.76
CA ILE A 443 -1.25 7.07 -24.98
C ILE A 443 0.00 7.94 -25.08
#